data_AF-I2QBJ3-F1
#
_entry.id   AF-I2QBJ3-F1
#
_cell.length_a   1.000
_cell.length_b   1.000
_cell.length_c   1.000
_cell.angle_alpha   90.00
_cell.angle_beta   90.00
_cell.angle_gamma   90.00
#
_symmetry.space_group_name_H-M   'P 1'
#
loop_
_entity.id
_entity.type
_entity.pdbx_description
1 polymer ?
#
loop_
_entity_poly.entity_id
_entity_poly.type
_entity_poly.pdbx_seq_one_letter_code
_entity_poly.pdbx_strand_id
1 'polypeptide(L)' 'MTYVLVVISWLGVANGAVISTQEFSSAERCEAARTALMEYAKARSSDETLRPLCIQK' A
#
# COMPACT_ATOMS: atom_id res chain seq x y z
N MET A 1 -1.50 20.75 -0.17
CA MET A 1 -1.34 19.54 -1.03
C MET A 1 -1.28 18.34 -0.11
N THR A 2 -2.01 17.29 -0.47
CA THR A 2 -2.10 16.05 0.31
C THR A 2 -1.61 14.88 -0.54
N TYR A 3 -1.06 13.85 0.10
CA TYR A 3 -0.60 12.65 -0.57
C TYR A 3 -1.38 11.48 -0.02
N VAL A 4 -1.97 10.67 -0.88
CA VAL A 4 -2.79 9.52 -0.50
C VAL A 4 -2.05 8.25 -0.84
N LEU A 5 -1.77 7.45 0.18
CA LEU A 5 -1.32 6.08 0.02
C LEU A 5 -2.54 5.19 -0.14
N VAL A 6 -2.68 4.58 -1.30
CA VAL A 6 -3.70 3.55 -1.59
C VAL A 6 -3.03 2.20 -1.49
N VAL A 7 -3.54 1.33 -0.62
CA VAL A 7 -3.05 -0.03 -0.44
C VAL A 7 -4.11 -0.98 -0.94
N ILE A 8 -3.81 -1.70 -2.02
CA ILE A 8 -4.68 -2.76 -2.53
C ILE A 8 -4.05 -4.10 -2.15
N SER A 9 -4.76 -4.92 -1.38
CA SER A 9 -4.31 -6.26 -1.01
C SER A 9 -5.28 -7.35 -1.48
N TRP A 10 -4.73 -8.48 -1.88
CA TRP A 10 -5.48 -9.72 -2.13
C TRP A 10 -4.94 -10.79 -1.20
N LEU A 11 -5.72 -11.11 -0.17
CA LEU A 11 -5.44 -12.19 0.77
C LEU A 11 -6.10 -13.48 0.26
N GLY A 12 -5.28 -14.42 -0.21
CA GLY A 12 -5.68 -15.79 -0.53
C GLY A 12 -6.91 -15.88 -1.45
N VAL A 13 -6.79 -15.43 -2.70
CA VAL A 13 -7.59 -15.64 -3.94
C VAL A 13 -9.14 -15.72 -3.92
N ALA A 14 -9.80 -15.96 -2.79
CA ALA A 14 -11.25 -16.16 -2.62
C ALA A 14 -11.99 -14.92 -2.11
N ASN A 15 -11.31 -13.97 -1.45
CA ASN A 15 -11.95 -12.85 -0.73
C ASN A 15 -11.97 -11.50 -1.48
N GLY A 16 -11.60 -11.48 -2.77
CA GLY A 16 -11.56 -10.23 -3.53
C GLY A 16 -10.46 -9.26 -3.08
N ALA A 17 -10.45 -8.06 -3.66
CA ALA A 17 -9.48 -7.02 -3.33
C ALA A 17 -9.94 -6.23 -2.09
N VAL A 18 -9.05 -6.03 -1.12
CA VAL A 18 -9.24 -5.07 -0.03
C VAL A 18 -8.49 -3.79 -0.38
N ILE A 19 -9.17 -2.64 -0.26
CA ILE A 19 -8.60 -1.33 -0.53
C ILE A 19 -8.60 -0.52 0.77
N SER A 20 -7.43 -0.02 1.15
CA SER A 20 -7.25 0.91 2.27
C SER A 20 -6.57 2.18 1.78
N THR A 21 -6.91 3.32 2.39
CA THR A 21 -6.31 4.62 2.05
C THR A 21 -5.80 5.34 3.29
N GLN A 22 -4.63 5.96 3.18
CA GLN A 22 -4.05 6.78 4.23
C GLN A 22 -3.54 8.10 3.68
N GLU A 23 -3.91 9.21 4.32
CA GLU A 23 -3.49 10.55 3.92
C GLU A 23 -2.21 10.98 4.62
N PHE A 24 -1.37 11.71 3.89
CA PHE A 24 -0.09 12.24 4.31
C PHE A 24 0.01 13.71 3.92
N SER A 25 0.66 14.49 4.79
CA SER A 25 0.98 15.89 4.51
C SER A 25 2.29 16.10 3.73
N SER A 26 3.07 15.03 3.48
CA SER A 26 4.30 15.11 2.69
C SER A 26 4.49 13.93 1.74
N ALA A 27 5.06 14.23 0.56
CA ALA A 27 5.38 13.24 -0.47
C ALA A 27 6.34 12.17 0.07
N GLU A 28 7.40 12.62 0.75
CA GLU A 28 8.44 11.76 1.30
C GLU A 28 7.88 10.74 2.29
N ARG A 29 6.92 11.12 3.14
CA ARG A 29 6.30 10.19 4.09
C ARG A 29 5.40 9.18 3.39
N CYS A 30 4.67 9.60 2.36
CA CYS A 30 3.83 8.70 1.57
C CYS A 30 4.67 7.68 0.78
N GLU A 31 5.78 8.12 0.18
CA GLU A 31 6.73 7.26 -0.53
C GLU A 31 7.50 6.32 0.42
N ALA A 32 7.90 6.80 1.59
CA ALA A 32 8.53 5.97 2.62
C ALA A 32 7.57 4.86 3.10
N ALA A 33 6.31 5.20 3.35
CA ALA A 33 5.28 4.23 3.73
C ALA A 33 5.01 3.22 2.61
N ARG A 34 4.94 3.66 1.34
CA ARG A 34 4.82 2.76 0.17
C ARG A 34 5.97 1.75 0.14
N THR A 35 7.20 2.23 0.31
CA THR A 35 8.41 1.40 0.26
C THR A 35 8.44 0.39 1.41
N ALA A 36 8.11 0.82 2.63
CA ALA A 36 8.03 -0.07 3.79
C ALA A 36 7.00 -1.20 3.59
N LEU A 37 5.84 -0.90 3.00
CA LEU A 37 4.83 -1.91 2.67
C LEU A 37 5.31 -2.91 1.61
N MET A 38 6.04 -2.46 0.60
CA MET A 38 6.62 -3.34 -0.42
C MET A 38 7.64 -4.30 0.17
N GLU A 39 8.53 -3.81 1.04
CA GLU A 39 9.52 -4.65 1.72
C GLU A 39 8.86 -5.63 2.69
N TYR A 40 7.85 -5.19 3.43
CA TYR A 40 7.04 -6.07 4.27
C TYR A 40 6.36 -7.18 3.46
N ALA A 41 5.74 -6.86 2.32
CA ALA A 41 5.10 -7.83 1.43
C ALA A 41 6.11 -8.85 0.90
N LYS A 42 7.29 -8.38 0.48
CA LYS A 42 8.38 -9.21 -0.03
C LYS A 42 8.89 -10.20 1.03
N ALA A 43 9.00 -9.76 2.28
CA ALA A 43 9.40 -10.62 3.39
C ALA A 43 8.35 -11.69 3.74
N ARG A 44 7.06 -11.42 3.46
CA ARG A 44 5.96 -12.31 3.87
C ARG A 44 5.62 -13.42 2.87
N SER A 45 6.12 -13.35 1.63
CA SER A 45 6.22 -14.39 0.56
C SER A 45 5.10 -15.46 0.41
N SER A 46 3.95 -15.35 1.05
CA SER A 46 2.91 -16.38 1.02
C SER A 46 1.54 -15.72 1.15
N ASP A 47 0.72 -15.92 0.14
CA ASP A 47 -0.72 -15.64 0.04
C ASP A 47 -1.23 -14.19 -0.05
N GLU A 48 -0.39 -13.17 0.19
CA GLU A 48 -0.81 -11.77 0.09
C GLU A 48 -0.15 -11.03 -1.10
N THR A 49 -0.95 -10.66 -2.09
CA THR A 49 -0.51 -9.72 -3.14
C THR A 49 -0.80 -8.30 -2.67
N LEU A 50 0.23 -7.48 -2.46
CA LEU A 50 0.11 -6.06 -2.07
C LEU A 50 0.53 -5.14 -3.23
N ARG A 51 -0.33 -4.16 -3.54
CA ARG A 51 -0.06 -3.08 -4.51
C ARG A 51 -0.29 -1.71 -3.86
N PRO A 52 0.73 -1.17 -3.19
CA PRO A 52 0.66 0.18 -2.63
C PRO A 52 0.98 1.25 -3.69
N LEU A 53 0.23 2.35 -3.70
CA LEU A 53 0.39 3.50 -4.61
C LEU A 53 0.39 4.79 -3.80
N CYS A 54 1.31 5.70 -4.08
CA CYS A 54 1.27 7.06 -3.53
C CYS A 54 0.82 8.02 -4.63
N ILE A 55 -0.24 8.80 -4.38
CA ILE A 55 -0.84 9.72 -5.35
C ILE A 55 -0.96 11.11 -4.72
N GLN A 56 -0.63 12.16 -5.46
CA GLN A 56 -0.86 13.54 -5.05
C GLN A 56 -2.31 13.95 -5.29
N LYS A 57 -2.93 14.58 -4.28
CA LYS A 57 -4.31 15.09 -4.28
C LYS A 57 -4.33 16.56 -3.86
#